data_AF-A0A4R4PUB7-F1
#
_entry.id   AF-A0A4R4PUB7-F1
#
_cell.length_a   1.000
_cell.length_b   1.000
_cell.length_c   1.000
_cell.angle_alpha   90.00
_cell.angle_beta   90.00
_cell.angle_gamma   90.00
#
_symmetry.space_group_name_H-M   'P 1'
#
loop_
_entity.id
_entity.type
_entity.pdbx_description
1 polymer ?
#
loop_
_entity_poly.entity_id
_entity_poly.type
_entity_poly.pdbx_seq_one_letter_code
_entity_poly.pdbx_strand_id
1 'polypeptide(L)'
;MPTVLAGAGRLAPERIRHVASPLIELGCALHVLAEPRHHSRVEWAADVPLPASLRSELLQWTWTVRAVRARFFATSAATGVPTWSDEIAALRARAPEDLAAELVRPLRGRPLSSREVDVDAVRHWSRSRGRAVASLVEALLDAPAEPVRRFLDLLDACWSTWFRKVWDSSRDALAARGRQDRDLAVRDGVLAMLQSLDSSISIRDNDSAVVQKVQNKRIDLSDRSLLLIPSNHIAPHLFLGEIPGEPLTVIYP
;
A
#
# COMPACT_ATOMS: atom_id res chain seq x y z
N MET A 1 -13.83 4.95 15.86
CA MET A 1 -14.11 3.63 16.49
C MET A 1 -12.94 2.74 16.14
N PRO A 2 -12.01 2.48 17.06
CA PRO A 2 -10.63 2.21 16.68
C PRO A 2 -10.35 0.75 16.30
N THR A 3 -9.22 0.54 15.62
CA THR A 3 -8.63 -0.79 15.43
C THR A 3 -7.69 -1.10 16.59
N VAL A 4 -7.87 -2.24 17.25
CA VAL A 4 -7.00 -2.72 18.35
C VAL A 4 -5.94 -3.65 17.78
N LEU A 5 -4.67 -3.34 18.02
CA LEU A 5 -3.53 -4.21 17.78
C LEU A 5 -3.20 -4.93 19.09
N ALA A 6 -3.67 -6.17 19.23
CA ALA A 6 -3.48 -6.97 20.43
C ALA A 6 -2.24 -7.85 20.34
N GLY A 7 -1.66 -8.25 21.48
CA GLY A 7 -0.43 -9.05 21.50
C GLY A 7 0.80 -8.26 21.06
N ALA A 8 0.68 -6.94 20.88
CA ALA A 8 1.75 -6.07 20.40
C ALA A 8 2.89 -5.96 21.43
N GLY A 9 2.58 -6.03 22.74
CA GLY A 9 3.58 -6.04 23.80
C GLY A 9 4.42 -7.33 23.84
N ARG A 10 3.92 -8.42 23.25
CA ARG A 10 4.63 -9.71 23.13
C ARG A 10 5.25 -9.93 21.74
N LEU A 11 5.10 -9.00 20.81
CA LEU A 11 5.67 -9.14 19.47
C LEU A 11 7.20 -9.05 19.57
N ALA A 12 7.88 -10.12 19.16
CA ALA A 12 9.33 -10.14 19.12
C ALA A 12 9.87 -9.16 18.05
N PRO A 13 10.87 -8.31 18.34
CA PRO A 13 11.43 -7.36 17.38
C PRO A 13 11.88 -8.00 16.06
N GLU A 14 12.33 -9.26 16.08
CA GLU A 14 12.79 -10.02 14.90
C GLU A 14 11.65 -10.32 13.91
N ARG A 15 10.39 -10.27 14.38
CA ARG A 15 9.19 -10.45 13.55
C ARG A 15 8.69 -9.14 12.96
N ILE A 16 9.42 -8.04 13.19
CA ILE A 16 9.17 -6.73 12.61
C ILE A 16 10.16 -6.51 11.46
N ARG A 17 9.64 -6.36 10.26
CA ARG A 17 10.43 -6.08 9.06
C ARG A 17 10.21 -4.65 8.62
N HIS A 18 11.26 -4.03 8.11
CA HIS A 18 11.19 -2.70 7.52
C HIS A 18 11.59 -2.77 6.04
N VAL A 19 10.87 -2.02 5.21
CA VAL A 19 11.21 -1.86 3.80
C VAL A 19 10.90 -0.44 3.34
N ALA A 20 11.82 0.16 2.60
CA ALA A 20 11.57 1.34 1.79
C ALA A 20 11.41 0.87 0.34
N SER A 21 10.17 0.59 -0.07
CA SER A 21 9.84 0.03 -1.39
C SER A 21 9.48 1.16 -2.36
N PRO A 22 10.20 1.33 -3.50
CA PRO A 22 9.83 2.32 -4.50
C PRO A 22 8.44 2.04 -5.09
N LEU A 23 8.04 0.78 -5.24
CA LEU A 23 6.71 0.44 -5.77
C LEU A 23 5.59 0.86 -4.82
N ILE A 24 5.74 0.63 -3.52
CA ILE A 24 4.73 1.02 -2.52
C ILE A 24 4.70 2.55 -2.36
N GLU A 25 5.86 3.21 -2.37
CA GLU A 25 5.94 4.67 -2.31
C GLU A 25 5.31 5.31 -3.57
N LEU A 26 5.48 4.71 -4.75
CA LEU A 26 4.76 5.12 -5.95
C LEU A 26 3.25 4.96 -5.76
N GLY A 27 2.79 3.84 -5.20
CA GLY A 27 1.38 3.64 -4.87
C GLY A 27 0.82 4.72 -3.94
N CYS A 28 1.59 5.16 -2.94
CA CYS A 28 1.24 6.30 -2.07
C CYS A 28 1.19 7.62 -2.86
N ALA A 29 2.21 7.90 -3.67
CA ALA A 29 2.25 9.13 -4.48
C ALA A 29 1.10 9.19 -5.51
N LEU A 30 0.74 8.06 -6.12
CA LEU A 30 -0.42 7.94 -7.01
C LEU A 30 -1.74 8.16 -6.26
N HIS A 31 -1.86 7.69 -5.01
CA HIS A 31 -3.01 7.99 -4.16
C HIS A 31 -3.14 9.49 -3.91
N VAL A 32 -2.03 10.17 -3.57
CA VAL A 32 -2.00 11.63 -3.40
C VAL A 32 -2.39 12.34 -4.68
N LEU A 33 -1.89 11.93 -5.84
CA LEU A 33 -2.29 12.51 -7.14
C LEU A 33 -3.79 12.34 -7.44
N ALA A 34 -4.42 11.27 -6.93
CA ALA A 34 -5.84 11.04 -7.10
C ALA A 34 -6.72 11.88 -6.13
N GLU A 35 -6.17 12.33 -5.00
CA GLU A 35 -6.89 13.13 -3.97
C GLU A 35 -6.02 14.25 -3.36
N PRO A 36 -5.43 15.15 -4.15
CA PRO A 36 -4.37 16.02 -3.65
C PRO A 36 -4.83 17.01 -2.58
N ARG A 37 -6.11 17.42 -2.62
CA ARG A 37 -6.72 18.26 -1.58
C ARG A 37 -6.83 17.55 -0.23
N HIS A 38 -7.15 16.25 -0.23
CA HIS A 38 -7.28 15.46 1.00
C HIS A 38 -5.93 15.36 1.74
N HIS A 39 -4.83 15.33 0.98
CA HIS A 39 -3.48 15.22 1.50
C HIS A 39 -2.77 16.57 1.69
N SER A 40 -3.45 17.70 1.48
CA SER A 40 -2.82 19.04 1.49
C SER A 40 -1.60 19.15 0.55
N ARG A 41 -1.67 18.49 -0.61
CA ARG A 41 -0.59 18.34 -1.61
C ARG A 41 -0.99 18.88 -2.99
N VAL A 42 -1.87 19.89 -3.04
CA VAL A 42 -2.39 20.47 -4.30
C VAL A 42 -1.27 21.05 -5.15
N GLU A 43 -0.36 21.83 -4.56
CA GLU A 43 0.77 22.43 -5.25
C GLU A 43 1.74 21.35 -5.75
N TRP A 44 2.14 20.43 -4.88
CA TRP A 44 2.97 19.29 -5.26
C TRP A 44 2.38 18.51 -6.44
N ALA A 45 1.07 18.21 -6.43
CA ALA A 45 0.40 17.48 -7.49
C ALA A 45 0.31 18.26 -8.81
N ALA A 46 0.28 19.60 -8.75
CA ALA A 46 0.34 20.46 -9.93
C ALA A 46 1.74 20.49 -10.55
N ASP A 47 2.79 20.40 -9.72
CA ASP A 47 4.20 20.43 -10.14
C ASP A 47 4.70 19.08 -10.69
N VAL A 48 3.99 17.98 -10.43
CA VAL A 48 4.36 16.68 -11.02
C VAL A 48 4.25 16.77 -12.55
N PRO A 49 5.35 16.54 -13.31
CA PRO A 49 5.35 16.67 -14.76
C PRO A 49 4.65 15.45 -15.39
N LEU A 50 3.32 15.47 -15.39
CA LEU A 50 2.47 14.36 -15.82
C LEU A 50 1.82 14.68 -17.18
N PRO A 51 2.34 14.13 -18.31
CA PRO A 51 1.76 14.32 -19.63
C PRO A 51 0.28 13.94 -19.68
N ALA A 52 -0.49 14.60 -20.56
CA ALA A 52 -1.94 14.39 -20.65
C ALA A 52 -2.33 12.93 -20.96
N SER A 53 -1.53 12.23 -21.77
CA SER A 53 -1.72 10.81 -22.08
C SER A 53 -1.54 9.93 -20.83
N LEU A 54 -0.45 10.12 -20.08
CA LEU A 54 -0.17 9.38 -18.85
C LEU A 54 -1.21 9.67 -17.77
N ARG A 55 -1.66 10.93 -17.66
CA ARG A 55 -2.76 11.32 -16.76
C ARG A 55 -4.06 10.59 -17.10
N SER A 56 -4.42 10.55 -18.38
CA SER A 56 -5.65 9.88 -18.85
C SER A 56 -5.61 8.38 -18.62
N GLU A 57 -4.42 7.79 -18.75
CA GLU A 57 -4.19 6.38 -18.44
C GLU A 57 -4.34 6.12 -16.93
N LEU A 58 -3.65 6.87 -16.08
CA LEU A 58 -3.73 6.74 -14.63
C LEU A 58 -5.16 6.87 -14.10
N LEU A 59 -5.98 7.76 -14.67
CA LEU A 59 -7.38 7.93 -14.25
C LEU A 59 -8.18 6.63 -14.29
N GLN A 60 -7.94 5.76 -15.28
CA GLN A 60 -8.59 4.45 -15.41
C GLN A 60 -8.17 3.46 -14.31
N TRP A 61 -7.01 3.68 -13.69
CA TRP A 61 -6.42 2.80 -12.69
C TRP A 61 -6.47 3.36 -11.26
N THR A 62 -7.00 4.56 -11.06
CA THR A 62 -7.07 5.22 -9.74
C THR A 62 -7.68 4.35 -8.64
N TRP A 63 -8.59 3.44 -8.99
CA TRP A 63 -9.22 2.50 -8.06
C TRP A 63 -8.24 1.53 -7.39
N THR A 64 -7.05 1.32 -7.97
CA THR A 64 -5.98 0.44 -7.43
C THR A 64 -5.22 1.05 -6.25
N VAL A 65 -5.33 2.36 -6.01
CA VAL A 65 -4.53 3.10 -5.00
C VAL A 65 -5.36 3.85 -3.97
N ARG A 66 -6.69 3.63 -3.89
CA ARG A 66 -7.57 4.31 -2.92
C ARG A 66 -7.47 3.69 -1.52
N ALA A 67 -8.51 3.85 -0.71
CA ALA A 67 -8.63 3.30 0.64
C ALA A 67 -8.33 1.79 0.72
N VAL A 68 -8.64 1.04 -0.34
CA VAL A 68 -8.20 -0.33 -0.52
C VAL A 68 -7.25 -0.34 -1.70
N ARG A 69 -6.05 -0.90 -1.50
CA ARG A 69 -4.99 -0.93 -2.50
C ARG A 69 -4.89 -2.29 -3.19
N ALA A 70 -4.42 -2.29 -4.43
CA ALA A 70 -3.88 -3.49 -5.07
C ALA A 70 -2.75 -4.05 -4.21
N ARG A 71 -2.58 -5.38 -4.21
CA ARG A 71 -1.74 -6.06 -3.20
C ARG A 71 -0.29 -5.55 -3.19
N PHE A 72 0.34 -5.36 -4.34
CA PHE A 72 1.73 -4.90 -4.46
C PHE A 72 1.93 -3.42 -4.09
N PHE A 73 0.87 -2.64 -3.89
CA PHE A 73 0.92 -1.31 -3.26
C PHE A 73 0.63 -1.34 -1.75
N ALA A 74 0.35 -2.53 -1.20
CA ALA A 74 -0.12 -2.73 0.17
C ALA A 74 0.81 -3.60 1.01
N THR A 75 1.70 -4.38 0.39
CA THR A 75 2.64 -5.27 1.07
C THR A 75 3.83 -5.60 0.16
N SER A 76 4.94 -6.02 0.76
CA SER A 76 6.15 -6.45 0.04
C SER A 76 6.80 -7.63 0.76
N ALA A 77 7.38 -8.54 -0.02
CA ALA A 77 8.23 -9.61 0.50
C ALA A 77 9.69 -9.17 0.65
N ALA A 78 10.07 -8.03 0.07
CA ALA A 78 11.42 -7.51 0.10
C ALA A 78 11.80 -6.95 1.48
N THR A 79 13.10 -6.75 1.67
CA THR A 79 13.68 -6.16 2.88
C THR A 79 14.66 -5.05 2.52
N GLY A 80 14.80 -4.04 3.39
CA GLY A 80 15.74 -2.96 3.15
C GLY A 80 15.24 -1.97 2.09
N VAL A 81 16.04 -1.74 1.04
CA VAL A 81 15.73 -0.77 -0.02
C VAL A 81 15.85 -1.47 -1.39
N PRO A 82 14.84 -2.24 -1.82
CA PRO A 82 14.88 -2.90 -3.13
C PRO A 82 14.94 -1.87 -4.26
N THR A 83 15.50 -2.26 -5.40
CA THR A 83 15.51 -1.39 -6.58
C THR A 83 14.17 -1.47 -7.33
N TRP A 84 13.85 -0.43 -8.10
CA TRP A 84 12.70 -0.44 -8.99
C TRP A 84 12.73 -1.63 -9.96
N SER A 85 13.91 -1.89 -10.54
CA SER A 85 14.10 -2.99 -11.47
C SER A 85 13.81 -4.34 -10.84
N ASP A 86 14.23 -4.57 -9.59
CA ASP A 86 13.96 -5.82 -8.88
C ASP A 86 12.45 -6.00 -8.62
N GLU A 87 11.78 -4.97 -8.13
CA GLU A 87 10.34 -5.05 -7.81
C GLU A 87 9.49 -5.23 -9.07
N ILE A 88 9.79 -4.51 -10.15
CA ILE A 88 9.07 -4.68 -11.42
C ILE A 88 9.38 -6.02 -12.09
N ALA A 89 10.63 -6.50 -12.04
CA ALA A 89 10.97 -7.82 -12.54
C ALA A 89 10.21 -8.92 -11.79
N ALA A 90 10.08 -8.79 -10.46
CA ALA A 90 9.29 -9.70 -9.63
C ALA A 90 7.81 -9.71 -10.02
N LEU A 91 7.22 -8.56 -10.39
CA LEU A 91 5.86 -8.53 -10.93
C LEU A 91 5.79 -9.21 -12.30
N ARG A 92 6.70 -8.87 -13.23
CA ARG A 92 6.74 -9.42 -14.59
C ARG A 92 6.93 -10.94 -14.65
N ALA A 93 7.57 -11.53 -13.64
CA ALA A 93 7.77 -12.96 -13.55
C ALA A 93 6.50 -13.76 -13.19
N ARG A 94 5.41 -13.08 -12.83
CA ARG A 94 4.16 -13.71 -12.38
C ARG A 94 3.19 -13.92 -13.52
N ALA A 95 2.32 -14.91 -13.38
CA ALA A 95 1.22 -15.13 -14.31
C ALA A 95 0.30 -13.90 -14.35
N PRO A 96 -0.18 -13.46 -15.53
CA PRO A 96 -1.12 -12.35 -15.64
C PRO A 96 -2.38 -12.55 -14.79
N GLU A 97 -2.86 -13.77 -14.65
CA GLU A 97 -4.02 -14.13 -13.84
C GLU A 97 -3.82 -13.78 -12.36
N ASP A 98 -2.62 -14.06 -11.82
CA ASP A 98 -2.27 -13.75 -10.44
C ASP A 98 -2.20 -12.23 -10.21
N LEU A 99 -1.59 -11.50 -11.15
CA LEU A 99 -1.51 -10.04 -11.08
C LEU A 99 -2.89 -9.39 -11.24
N ALA A 100 -3.73 -9.89 -12.14
CA ALA A 100 -5.10 -9.43 -12.32
C ALA A 100 -5.92 -9.65 -11.04
N ALA A 101 -5.79 -10.83 -10.41
CA ALA A 101 -6.40 -11.09 -9.12
C ALA A 101 -5.97 -10.04 -8.09
N GLU A 102 -4.68 -9.74 -7.98
CA GLU A 102 -4.17 -8.73 -7.05
C GLU A 102 -4.60 -7.30 -7.36
N LEU A 103 -4.70 -6.97 -8.65
CA LEU A 103 -5.20 -5.69 -9.15
C LEU A 103 -6.65 -5.50 -8.72
N VAL A 104 -7.55 -6.46 -8.99
CA VAL A 104 -9.00 -6.33 -8.70
C VAL A 104 -9.34 -6.34 -7.21
N ARG A 105 -8.37 -6.55 -6.32
CA ARG A 105 -8.55 -6.61 -4.86
C ARG A 105 -9.42 -5.46 -4.28
N PRO A 106 -9.27 -4.19 -4.68
CA PRO A 106 -10.13 -3.10 -4.21
C PRO A 106 -11.62 -3.20 -4.57
N LEU A 107 -11.97 -4.07 -5.53
CA LEU A 107 -13.33 -4.24 -6.04
C LEU A 107 -14.01 -5.52 -5.53
N ARG A 108 -13.33 -6.38 -4.77
CA ARG A 108 -13.85 -7.68 -4.32
C ARG A 108 -14.91 -7.64 -3.21
N GLY A 109 -15.29 -6.45 -2.73
CA GLY A 109 -16.16 -6.33 -1.56
C GLY A 109 -15.46 -6.71 -0.25
N ARG A 110 -16.23 -7.03 0.80
CA ARG A 110 -15.73 -7.38 2.15
C ARG A 110 -16.21 -8.78 2.55
N PRO A 111 -15.48 -9.50 3.42
CA PRO A 111 -14.25 -9.09 4.10
C PRO A 111 -12.99 -9.29 3.26
N LEU A 112 -12.09 -8.30 3.27
CA LEU A 112 -10.81 -8.33 2.53
C LEU A 112 -9.78 -9.34 3.08
N SER A 113 -10.10 -10.02 4.17
CA SER A 113 -9.30 -11.08 4.76
C SER A 113 -9.53 -12.45 4.10
N SER A 114 -10.50 -12.57 3.18
CA SER A 114 -10.64 -13.78 2.36
C SER A 114 -9.64 -13.80 1.21
N ARG A 115 -9.16 -15.00 0.87
CA ARG A 115 -8.34 -15.22 -0.34
C ARG A 115 -9.20 -15.32 -1.60
N GLU A 116 -10.46 -15.70 -1.45
CA GLU A 116 -11.39 -15.91 -2.56
C GLU A 116 -11.72 -14.60 -3.28
N VAL A 117 -11.94 -14.70 -4.59
CA VAL A 117 -12.37 -13.59 -5.43
C VAL A 117 -13.84 -13.80 -5.75
N ASP A 118 -14.71 -12.99 -5.15
CA ASP A 118 -16.09 -12.91 -5.61
C ASP A 118 -16.11 -12.09 -6.91
N VAL A 119 -16.13 -12.79 -8.04
CA VAL A 119 -16.10 -12.20 -9.39
C VAL A 119 -17.34 -11.35 -9.63
N ASP A 120 -18.51 -11.76 -9.13
CA ASP A 120 -19.75 -11.01 -9.31
C ASP A 120 -19.73 -9.71 -8.51
N ALA A 121 -19.17 -9.72 -7.30
CA ALA A 121 -18.90 -8.49 -6.55
C ALA A 121 -17.92 -7.57 -7.29
N VAL A 122 -16.83 -8.11 -7.85
CA VAL A 122 -15.86 -7.33 -8.65
C VAL A 122 -16.56 -6.63 -9.81
N ARG A 123 -17.38 -7.35 -10.58
CA ARG A 123 -18.17 -6.81 -11.69
C ARG A 123 -19.19 -5.77 -11.23
N HIS A 124 -19.86 -6.01 -10.11
CA HIS A 124 -20.83 -5.08 -9.54
C HIS A 124 -20.15 -3.75 -9.17
N TRP A 125 -19.05 -3.80 -8.43
CA TRP A 125 -18.37 -2.58 -7.96
C TRP A 125 -17.64 -1.85 -9.09
N SER A 126 -17.15 -2.54 -10.12
CA SER A 126 -16.51 -1.90 -11.27
C SER A 126 -17.48 -0.97 -12.03
N ARG A 127 -18.75 -1.37 -12.16
CA ARG A 127 -19.79 -0.56 -12.83
C ARG A 127 -20.02 0.80 -12.16
N SER A 128 -19.90 0.86 -10.84
CA SER A 128 -20.02 2.13 -10.10
C SER A 128 -18.86 3.12 -10.34
N ARG A 129 -17.76 2.66 -10.96
CA ARG A 129 -16.60 3.48 -11.37
C ARG A 129 -16.68 3.96 -12.82
N GLY A 130 -17.79 3.67 -13.50
CA GLY A 130 -18.05 4.10 -14.88
C GLY A 130 -17.66 3.06 -15.93
N ARG A 131 -18.13 3.29 -17.16
CA ARG A 131 -18.05 2.31 -18.27
C ARG A 131 -16.62 1.90 -18.61
N ALA A 132 -15.68 2.85 -18.66
CA ALA A 132 -14.30 2.56 -19.00
C ALA A 132 -13.64 1.61 -17.98
N VAL A 133 -13.86 1.85 -16.68
CA VAL A 133 -13.34 0.97 -15.61
C VAL A 133 -14.03 -0.40 -15.65
N ALA A 134 -15.34 -0.44 -15.88
CA ALA A 134 -16.05 -1.71 -16.01
C ALA A 134 -15.48 -2.58 -17.15
N SER A 135 -15.28 -2.01 -18.34
CA SER A 135 -14.69 -2.72 -19.47
C SER A 135 -13.25 -3.17 -19.20
N LEU A 136 -12.43 -2.35 -18.55
CA LEU A 136 -11.08 -2.72 -18.15
C LEU A 136 -11.07 -3.88 -17.15
N VAL A 137 -11.99 -3.88 -16.19
CA VAL A 137 -12.12 -4.94 -15.19
C VAL A 137 -12.63 -6.25 -15.82
N GLU A 138 -13.59 -6.20 -16.73
CA GLU A 138 -13.98 -7.41 -17.49
C GLU A 138 -12.80 -7.98 -18.26
N ALA A 139 -12.00 -7.14 -18.92
CA ALA A 139 -10.80 -7.60 -19.61
C ALA A 139 -9.77 -8.24 -18.65
N LEU A 140 -9.60 -7.69 -17.45
CA LEU A 140 -8.75 -8.29 -16.40
C LEU A 140 -9.28 -9.66 -15.92
N LEU A 141 -10.59 -9.88 -15.95
CA LEU A 141 -11.20 -11.14 -15.51
C LEU A 141 -11.17 -12.21 -16.60
N ASP A 142 -11.42 -11.83 -17.85
CA ASP A 142 -11.61 -12.77 -18.97
C ASP A 142 -10.30 -13.06 -19.73
N ALA A 143 -9.43 -12.06 -19.93
CA ALA A 143 -8.20 -12.16 -20.71
C ALA A 143 -7.10 -11.21 -20.18
N PRO A 144 -6.48 -11.54 -19.02
CA PRO A 144 -5.69 -10.60 -18.23
C PRO A 144 -4.36 -10.16 -18.86
N ALA A 145 -3.82 -10.92 -19.82
CA ALA A 145 -2.47 -10.71 -20.35
C ALA A 145 -2.21 -9.27 -20.81
N GLU A 146 -3.09 -8.72 -21.65
CA GLU A 146 -2.91 -7.39 -22.22
C GLU A 146 -3.17 -6.25 -21.20
N PRO A 147 -4.27 -6.25 -20.42
CA PRO A 147 -4.48 -5.25 -19.36
C PRO A 147 -3.36 -5.23 -18.31
N VAL A 148 -2.84 -6.39 -17.92
CA VAL A 148 -1.73 -6.50 -16.97
C VAL A 148 -0.45 -5.93 -17.57
N ARG A 149 -0.12 -6.30 -18.82
CA ARG A 149 1.05 -5.73 -19.52
C ARG A 149 0.96 -4.20 -19.58
N ARG A 150 -0.18 -3.65 -20.01
CA ARG A 150 -0.43 -2.20 -20.07
C ARG A 150 -0.29 -1.54 -18.70
N PHE A 151 -0.74 -2.20 -17.63
CA PHE A 151 -0.55 -1.69 -16.27
C PHE A 151 0.92 -1.65 -15.85
N LEU A 152 1.70 -2.71 -16.14
CA LEU A 152 3.14 -2.71 -15.84
C LEU A 152 3.90 -1.65 -16.65
N ASP A 153 3.54 -1.45 -17.92
CA ASP A 153 4.10 -0.38 -18.75
C ASP A 153 3.73 1.01 -18.22
N LEU A 154 2.51 1.17 -17.69
CA LEU A 154 2.08 2.38 -16.99
C LEU A 154 2.94 2.67 -15.75
N LEU A 155 3.28 1.64 -14.96
CA LEU A 155 4.18 1.81 -13.82
C LEU A 155 5.57 2.28 -14.25
N ASP A 156 6.15 1.65 -15.28
CA ASP A 156 7.45 2.07 -15.83
C ASP A 156 7.40 3.49 -16.39
N ALA A 157 6.31 3.86 -17.07
CA ALA A 157 6.12 5.22 -17.55
C ALA A 157 6.03 6.24 -16.40
N CYS A 158 5.34 5.92 -15.29
CA CYS A 158 5.33 6.78 -14.10
C CYS A 158 6.73 6.94 -13.50
N TRP A 159 7.45 5.82 -13.39
CA TRP A 159 8.82 5.80 -12.88
C TRP A 159 9.75 6.69 -13.72
N SER A 160 9.80 6.48 -15.03
CA SER A 160 10.70 7.19 -15.93
C SER A 160 10.34 8.66 -16.10
N THR A 161 9.05 9.00 -16.03
CA THR A 161 8.57 10.36 -16.32
C THR A 161 8.76 11.30 -15.14
N TRP A 162 8.46 10.87 -13.92
CA TRP A 162 8.44 11.78 -12.77
C TRP A 162 8.88 11.15 -11.46
N PHE A 163 8.52 9.89 -11.19
CA PHE A 163 8.64 9.34 -9.84
C PHE A 163 10.07 8.98 -9.46
N ARG A 164 10.94 8.59 -10.41
CA ARG A 164 12.36 8.30 -10.12
C ARG A 164 13.04 9.45 -9.38
N LYS A 165 12.80 10.70 -9.78
CA LYS A 165 13.36 11.89 -9.12
C LYS A 165 12.88 12.02 -7.68
N VAL A 166 11.59 11.76 -7.44
CA VAL A 166 10.97 11.79 -6.09
C VAL A 166 11.57 10.70 -5.20
N TRP A 167 11.76 9.51 -5.76
CA TRP A 167 12.37 8.38 -5.05
C TRP A 167 13.84 8.64 -4.72
N ASP A 168 14.64 9.04 -5.69
CA ASP A 168 16.08 9.27 -5.51
C ASP A 168 16.36 10.36 -4.46
N SER A 169 15.47 11.36 -4.31
CA SER A 169 15.61 12.38 -3.26
C SER A 169 15.19 11.94 -1.86
N SER A 170 14.50 10.80 -1.69
CA SER A 170 13.85 10.43 -0.42
C SER A 170 14.20 9.04 0.11
N ARG A 171 14.69 8.12 -0.74
CA ARG A 171 14.93 6.72 -0.38
C ARG A 171 15.83 6.53 0.85
N ASP A 172 16.87 7.34 0.99
CA ASP A 172 17.85 7.20 2.07
C ASP A 172 17.24 7.64 3.42
N ALA A 173 16.41 8.69 3.40
CA ALA A 173 15.68 9.17 4.57
C ALA A 173 14.62 8.15 5.01
N LEU A 174 13.87 7.57 4.06
CA LEU A 174 12.92 6.49 4.33
C LEU A 174 13.62 5.26 4.93
N ALA A 175 14.77 4.87 4.38
CA ALA A 175 15.56 3.76 4.90
C ALA A 175 16.12 4.05 6.31
N ALA A 176 16.55 5.28 6.58
CA ALA A 176 17.01 5.71 7.89
C ALA A 176 15.90 5.68 8.94
N ARG A 177 14.69 6.14 8.57
CA ARG A 177 13.51 6.08 9.44
C ARG A 177 13.22 4.64 9.88
N GLY A 178 13.20 3.69 8.94
CA GLY A 178 12.97 2.28 9.27
C GLY A 178 14.02 1.70 10.23
N ARG A 179 15.30 2.10 10.12
CA ARG A 179 16.35 1.69 11.07
C ARG A 179 16.12 2.28 12.46
N GLN A 180 15.76 3.56 12.52
CA GLN A 180 15.46 4.25 13.79
C GLN A 180 14.28 3.59 14.52
N ASP A 181 13.22 3.24 13.79
CA ASP A 181 12.04 2.58 14.37
C ASP A 181 12.40 1.19 14.91
N ARG A 182 13.25 0.43 14.20
CA ARG A 182 13.76 -0.85 14.70
C ARG A 182 14.59 -0.67 15.98
N ASP A 183 15.50 0.29 16.00
CA ASP A 183 16.36 0.53 17.16
C ASP A 183 15.50 0.98 18.37
N LEU A 184 14.43 1.76 18.13
CA LEU A 184 13.44 2.12 19.15
C LEU A 184 12.68 0.90 19.67
N ALA A 185 12.25 -0.03 18.79
CA ALA A 185 11.58 -1.25 19.21
C ALA A 185 12.46 -2.13 20.10
N VAL A 186 13.76 -2.20 19.81
CA VAL A 186 14.73 -2.95 20.62
C VAL A 186 15.00 -2.27 21.96
N ARG A 187 15.14 -0.94 21.97
CA ARG A 187 15.51 -0.17 23.17
C ARG A 187 14.33 0.03 24.14
N ASP A 188 13.18 0.43 23.60
CA ASP A 188 12.03 0.91 24.39
C ASP A 188 10.79 0.00 24.25
N GLY A 189 10.90 -1.05 23.45
CA GLY A 189 9.82 -2.02 23.21
C GLY A 189 8.90 -1.65 22.04
N VAL A 190 8.17 -2.66 21.55
CA VAL A 190 7.31 -2.55 20.36
C VAL A 190 6.16 -1.57 20.53
N LEU A 191 5.55 -1.47 21.71
CA LEU A 191 4.45 -0.53 21.95
C LEU A 191 4.90 0.93 21.85
N ALA A 192 6.10 1.25 22.36
CA ALA A 192 6.69 2.58 22.25
C ALA A 192 6.99 2.92 20.78
N MET A 193 7.56 1.97 20.03
CA MET A 193 7.78 2.14 18.59
C MET A 193 6.47 2.33 17.82
N LEU A 194 5.44 1.53 18.08
CA LEU A 194 4.15 1.69 17.41
C LEU A 194 3.54 3.08 17.66
N GLN A 195 3.62 3.57 18.90
CA GLN A 195 3.14 4.90 19.26
C GLN A 195 3.92 6.02 18.55
N SER A 196 5.21 5.82 18.23
CA SER A 196 6.01 6.83 17.53
C SER A 196 5.78 6.88 16.02
N LEU A 197 5.10 5.89 15.42
CA LEU A 197 4.90 5.85 13.97
C LEU A 197 3.94 6.95 13.49
N ASP A 198 2.87 7.21 14.25
CA ASP A 198 1.84 8.19 13.89
C ASP A 198 1.01 8.57 15.12
N SER A 199 0.58 9.83 15.19
CA SER A 199 -0.17 10.37 16.34
C SER A 199 -1.55 9.72 16.55
N SER A 200 -2.07 9.01 15.54
CA SER A 200 -3.32 8.26 15.66
C SER A 200 -3.17 6.90 16.37
N ILE A 201 -1.94 6.53 16.77
CA ILE A 201 -1.66 5.32 17.54
C ILE A 201 -1.48 5.69 19.02
N SER A 202 -2.28 5.08 19.89
CA SER A 202 -2.19 5.25 21.34
C SER A 202 -2.06 3.89 22.03
N ILE A 203 -1.22 3.80 23.06
CA ILE A 203 -1.13 2.61 23.91
C ILE A 203 -2.42 2.49 24.71
N ARG A 204 -3.02 1.30 24.72
CA ARG A 204 -4.24 1.00 25.50
C ARG A 204 -3.88 0.35 26.83
N ASP A 205 -2.96 -0.59 26.81
CA ASP A 205 -2.45 -1.34 27.96
C ASP A 205 -1.08 -1.94 27.61
N ASN A 206 -0.50 -2.73 28.53
CA ASN A 206 0.83 -3.31 28.39
C ASN A 206 0.97 -4.33 27.25
N ASP A 207 -0.12 -4.73 26.59
CA ASP A 207 -0.10 -5.71 25.50
C ASP A 207 -0.77 -5.23 24.22
N SER A 208 -1.39 -4.05 24.22
CA SER A 208 -2.17 -3.59 23.07
C SER A 208 -2.06 -2.09 22.79
N ALA A 209 -2.11 -1.79 21.50
CA ALA A 209 -2.21 -0.45 20.96
C ALA A 209 -3.54 -0.26 20.22
N VAL A 210 -3.94 0.99 20.09
CA VAL A 210 -5.20 1.41 19.47
C VAL A 210 -4.86 2.37 18.35
N VAL A 211 -5.30 2.05 17.15
CA VAL A 211 -5.16 2.87 15.95
C VAL A 211 -6.50 3.54 15.67
N GLN A 212 -6.54 4.87 15.63
CA GLN A 212 -7.77 5.58 15.30
C GLN A 212 -8.14 5.34 13.83
N LYS A 213 -9.18 4.51 13.64
CA LYS A 213 -9.74 4.17 12.33
C LYS A 213 -11.26 4.32 12.37
N VAL A 214 -11.86 4.35 11.18
CA VAL A 214 -13.32 4.37 11.01
C VAL A 214 -13.92 3.01 11.39
N GLN A 215 -13.18 1.92 11.13
CA GLN A 215 -13.66 0.56 11.35
C GLN A 215 -13.21 0.01 12.70
N ASN A 216 -14.16 -0.58 13.43
CA ASN A 216 -13.87 -1.35 14.63
C ASN A 216 -13.34 -2.74 14.22
N LYS A 217 -12.11 -3.04 14.61
CA LYS A 217 -11.49 -4.34 14.36
C LYS A 217 -10.48 -4.66 15.45
N ARG A 218 -10.31 -5.94 15.74
CA ARG A 218 -9.18 -6.46 16.54
C ARG A 218 -8.27 -7.26 15.63
N ILE A 219 -6.99 -6.94 15.63
CA ILE A 219 -5.94 -7.65 14.91
C ILE A 219 -4.98 -8.21 15.96
N ASP A 220 -4.79 -9.51 15.97
CA ASP A 220 -3.86 -10.17 16.89
C ASP A 220 -2.46 -10.27 16.26
N LEU A 221 -1.46 -9.76 16.97
CA LEU A 221 -0.06 -9.76 16.58
C LEU A 221 0.77 -10.83 17.32
N SER A 222 0.17 -11.58 18.25
CA SER A 222 0.88 -12.65 18.96
C SER A 222 1.51 -13.67 17.99
N ASP A 223 0.77 -14.09 16.97
CA ASP A 223 1.22 -15.05 15.95
C ASP A 223 1.41 -14.43 14.56
N ARG A 224 1.27 -13.10 14.43
CA ARG A 224 1.49 -12.37 13.18
C ARG A 224 2.73 -11.48 13.17
N SER A 225 3.51 -11.54 12.08
CA SER A 225 4.62 -10.60 11.84
C SER A 225 4.12 -9.22 11.41
N LEU A 226 4.98 -8.21 11.53
CA LEU A 226 4.70 -6.81 11.18
C LEU A 226 5.62 -6.37 10.04
N LEU A 227 5.07 -5.67 9.05
CA LEU A 227 5.83 -5.01 7.99
C LEU A 227 5.61 -3.50 8.10
N LEU A 228 6.69 -2.76 8.34
CA LEU A 228 6.70 -1.33 8.52
C LEU A 228 7.29 -0.65 7.28
N ILE A 229 6.53 0.27 6.70
CA ILE A 229 6.89 0.99 5.46
C ILE A 229 6.73 2.50 5.69
N PRO A 230 7.81 3.24 5.94
CA PRO A 230 7.74 4.69 5.99
C PRO A 230 7.41 5.26 4.60
N SER A 231 6.67 6.36 4.54
CA SER A 231 6.22 6.96 3.29
C SER A 231 6.04 8.47 3.41
N ASN A 232 6.54 9.22 2.43
CA ASN A 232 6.35 10.68 2.39
C ASN A 232 4.97 11.10 1.87
N HIS A 233 4.21 10.14 1.32
CA HIS A 233 2.97 10.36 0.57
C HIS A 233 1.77 9.63 1.18
N ILE A 234 1.82 9.29 2.47
CA ILE A 234 0.72 8.59 3.16
C ILE A 234 -0.09 9.50 4.10
N ALA A 235 0.55 10.49 4.72
CA ALA A 235 -0.10 11.50 5.57
C ALA A 235 -1.30 12.15 4.86
N PRO A 236 -2.43 12.42 5.54
CA PRO A 236 -2.57 12.54 6.99
C PRO A 236 -3.00 11.24 7.70
N HIS A 237 -2.94 10.10 7.03
CA HIS A 237 -3.38 8.83 7.59
C HIS A 237 -2.27 7.81 7.50
N LEU A 238 -2.16 6.90 8.48
CA LEU A 238 -1.44 5.64 8.25
C LEU A 238 -2.32 4.66 7.45
N PHE A 239 -1.74 3.64 6.85
CA PHE A 239 -2.47 2.55 6.19
C PHE A 239 -2.22 1.23 6.91
N LEU A 240 -3.28 0.44 7.12
CA LEU A 240 -3.20 -0.93 7.64
C LEU A 240 -3.54 -1.91 6.51
N GLY A 241 -2.52 -2.58 6.00
CA GLY A 241 -2.62 -3.58 4.95
C GLY A 241 -2.82 -4.97 5.53
N GLU A 242 -4.05 -5.46 5.48
CA GLU A 242 -4.36 -6.85 5.83
C GLU A 242 -4.49 -7.68 4.57
N ILE A 243 -3.39 -8.37 4.24
CA ILE A 243 -3.36 -9.33 3.15
C ILE A 243 -3.32 -10.75 3.75
N PRO A 244 -4.18 -11.69 3.32
CA PRO A 244 -4.28 -13.01 3.95
C PRO A 244 -3.00 -13.84 3.86
N GLY A 245 -2.46 -14.25 5.00
CA GLY A 245 -1.19 -14.99 5.09
C GLY A 245 0.06 -14.13 5.01
N GLU A 246 -0.08 -12.80 4.97
CA GLU A 246 1.04 -11.85 5.03
C GLU A 246 1.14 -11.19 6.41
N PRO A 247 2.33 -10.62 6.73
CA PRO A 247 2.47 -9.69 7.84
C PRO A 247 1.38 -8.60 7.81
N LEU A 248 1.02 -8.09 8.99
CA LEU A 248 0.26 -6.85 9.03
C LEU A 248 1.16 -5.77 8.45
N THR A 249 0.74 -5.11 7.38
CA THR A 249 1.51 -4.00 6.82
C THR A 249 1.03 -2.70 7.43
N VAL A 250 1.95 -1.86 7.90
CA VAL A 250 1.70 -0.48 8.32
C VAL A 250 2.51 0.43 7.41
N ILE A 251 1.81 1.23 6.60
CA ILE A 251 2.45 2.31 5.85
C ILE A 251 2.21 3.60 6.63
N TYR A 252 3.26 4.32 7.02
CA TYR A 252 3.18 5.42 7.98
C TYR A 252 4.04 6.62 7.54
N PRO A 253 3.71 7.85 8.01
CA PRO A 253 4.50 9.05 7.69
C PRO A 253 5.93 9.00 8.22
#